data_AF-A0A938QFV8-F1
#
_entry.id   AF-A0A938QFV8-F1
#
_cell.length_a   1.000
_cell.length_b   1.000
_cell.length_c   1.000
_cell.angle_alpha   90.00
_cell.angle_beta   90.00
_cell.angle_gamma   90.00
#
_symmetry.space_group_name_H-M   'P 1'
#
loop_
_entity.id
_entity.type
_entity.pdbx_description
1 polymer ?
#
loop_
_entity_poly.entity_id
_entity_poly.type
_entity_poly.pdbx_seq_one_letter_code
_entity_poly.pdbx_strand_id
1 'polypeptide(L)'
;MEQLLNSGLEVVIKSGVLYLPLLFDPDIVREVQELQNHAGEISHPLLIQVSGRHFIKTLGLFSLAENYAQIHPGEYQRYKEEFLHKFWPAASDREFSLGPNLKTIIFQALPHFLRRTSGLSRKGLSEGEILDFIGEKIEARADYGKVTEELAQSLAWQQSRSSPRRLERWEELEEALAPPEEGLIAARDLRLWLRQVLARQIWDQEKARLEQTLKDQEDLGVISGKRREVLLYLAAVGSLEIDGFGFTRIRLPDDYLIYRRTGEFALKDFYGRIYLFPDCRVAVSTMPPLKPVVLEKYKHPLLQRHAPGQAICISRDFIPPKVFSGANAIAALEEGVSALFYNYNSRGRWGYHKLGDVKKTHQTVDFDDLKISREHPGIAAGRIEIKNDFI
;
A
#
# COMPACT_ATOMS: atom_id res chain seq x y z
N MET A 1 25.79 -11.25 5.66
CA MET A 1 26.80 -10.19 5.49
C MET A 1 27.32 -9.64 6.81
N GLU A 2 26.49 -9.54 7.85
CA GLU A 2 26.90 -9.08 9.20
C GLU A 2 28.15 -9.78 9.76
N GLN A 3 28.20 -11.13 9.73
CA GLN A 3 29.39 -11.88 10.16
C GLN A 3 30.64 -11.55 9.34
N LEU A 4 30.48 -11.18 8.07
CA LEU A 4 31.58 -10.86 7.17
C LEU A 4 32.09 -9.43 7.39
N LEU A 5 31.18 -8.46 7.55
CA LEU A 5 31.51 -7.06 7.84
C LEU A 5 32.05 -6.85 9.27
N ASN A 6 31.76 -7.78 10.18
CA ASN A 6 32.28 -7.80 11.55
C ASN A 6 33.51 -8.73 11.71
N SER A 7 33.92 -9.41 10.64
CA SER A 7 35.11 -10.28 10.67
C SER A 7 36.39 -9.47 10.40
N GLY A 8 37.54 -10.02 10.81
CA GLY A 8 38.85 -9.54 10.39
C GLY A 8 39.23 -9.96 8.97
N LEU A 9 38.27 -10.36 8.12
CA LEU A 9 38.55 -10.85 6.77
C LEU A 9 38.90 -9.71 5.82
N GLU A 10 39.77 -10.04 4.87
CA GLU A 10 40.11 -9.20 3.73
C GLU A 10 39.21 -9.59 2.55
N VAL A 11 38.72 -8.60 1.82
CA VAL A 11 37.90 -8.77 0.61
C VAL A 11 38.55 -8.04 -0.55
N VAL A 12 38.21 -8.42 -1.78
CA VAL A 12 38.74 -7.75 -2.98
C VAL A 12 37.63 -7.01 -3.70
N ILE A 13 37.88 -5.76 -4.07
CA ILE A 13 37.02 -4.96 -4.93
C ILE A 13 37.64 -4.88 -6.31
N LYS A 14 36.87 -5.23 -7.34
CA LYS A 14 37.29 -5.08 -8.75
C LYS A 14 36.09 -4.71 -9.61
N SER A 15 36.20 -3.60 -10.34
CA SER A 15 35.17 -3.08 -11.24
C SER A 15 33.80 -2.92 -10.56
N GLY A 16 33.79 -2.42 -9.32
CA GLY A 16 32.57 -2.21 -8.53
C GLY A 16 31.93 -3.49 -7.96
N VAL A 17 32.58 -4.65 -8.08
CA VAL A 17 32.10 -5.95 -7.57
C VAL A 17 32.93 -6.40 -6.38
N LEU A 18 32.23 -6.93 -5.37
CA LEU A 18 32.81 -7.53 -4.18
C LEU A 18 33.22 -8.99 -4.46
N TYR A 19 34.44 -9.34 -4.11
CA TYR A 19 34.96 -10.70 -4.13
C TYR A 19 35.31 -11.13 -2.71
N LEU A 20 34.74 -12.25 -2.27
CA LEU A 20 34.94 -12.79 -0.93
C LEU A 20 36.04 -13.86 -0.93
N PRO A 21 36.82 -13.99 0.16
CA PRO A 21 37.82 -15.04 0.25
C PRO A 21 37.11 -16.39 0.19
N LEU A 22 37.60 -17.28 -0.68
CA LEU A 22 37.17 -18.66 -0.69
C LEU A 22 37.61 -19.29 0.64
N LEU A 23 36.67 -19.84 1.42
CA LEU A 23 37.01 -20.51 2.67
C LEU A 23 38.03 -21.62 2.36
N PHE A 24 39.12 -21.66 3.14
CA PHE A 24 40.25 -22.56 2.97
C PHE A 24 39.89 -24.00 3.34
N ASP A 25 38.92 -24.59 2.66
CA ASP A 25 38.77 -26.02 2.61
C ASP A 25 39.85 -26.58 1.66
N PRO A 26 40.78 -27.43 2.13
CA PRO A 26 41.82 -28.01 1.30
C PRO A 26 41.28 -28.73 0.06
N ASP A 27 40.07 -29.29 0.15
CA ASP A 27 39.44 -30.01 -0.95
C ASP A 27 38.95 -29.06 -2.04
N ILE A 28 38.38 -27.91 -1.66
CA ILE A 28 37.98 -26.86 -2.61
C ILE A 28 39.21 -26.24 -3.29
N VAL A 29 40.31 -26.05 -2.55
CA VAL A 29 41.56 -25.53 -3.14
C VAL A 29 42.13 -26.51 -4.18
N ARG A 30 42.09 -27.81 -3.89
CA ARG A 30 42.50 -28.85 -4.85
C ARG A 30 41.61 -28.86 -6.09
N GLU A 31 40.30 -28.80 -5.91
CA GLU A 31 39.34 -28.78 -7.02
C GLU A 31 39.54 -27.54 -7.92
N VAL A 32 39.76 -26.36 -7.34
CA VAL A 32 40.05 -25.12 -8.08
C VAL A 32 41.39 -25.20 -8.83
N GLN A 33 42.43 -25.79 -8.21
CA GLN A 33 43.72 -26.00 -8.85
C GLN A 33 43.63 -27.02 -10.00
N GLU A 34 42.88 -28.11 -9.81
CA GLU A 34 42.63 -29.11 -10.85
C GLU A 34 41.89 -28.51 -12.05
N LEU A 35 40.86 -27.68 -11.80
CA LEU A 35 40.13 -26.95 -12.84
C LEU A 35 41.03 -25.98 -13.62
N GLN A 36 41.93 -25.26 -12.94
CA GLN A 36 42.91 -24.36 -13.58
C GLN A 36 43.95 -25.14 -14.41
N ASN A 37 44.41 -26.30 -13.92
CA ASN A 37 45.40 -27.13 -14.59
C ASN A 37 44.85 -27.83 -15.86
N HIS A 38 43.55 -28.15 -15.90
CA HIS A 38 42.92 -28.82 -17.05
C HIS A 38 42.38 -27.86 -18.10
N ALA A 39 42.09 -26.61 -17.74
CA ALA A 39 41.41 -25.67 -18.63
C ALA A 39 42.34 -24.69 -19.37
N GLY A 40 43.63 -24.60 -19.05
CA GLY A 40 44.62 -23.75 -19.74
C GLY A 40 44.25 -22.26 -19.76
N GLU A 41 44.80 -21.47 -18.84
CA GLU A 41 44.76 -19.98 -18.84
C GLU A 41 43.39 -19.29 -19.07
N ILE A 42 42.27 -20.00 -18.94
CA ILE A 42 40.95 -19.37 -18.95
C ILE A 42 40.70 -18.79 -17.56
N SER A 43 40.90 -17.47 -17.46
CA SER A 43 40.42 -16.65 -16.36
C SER A 43 38.94 -16.96 -16.09
N HIS A 44 38.66 -17.73 -15.04
CA HIS A 44 37.29 -18.14 -14.72
C HIS A 44 36.52 -16.88 -14.29
N PRO A 45 35.39 -16.53 -14.92
CA PRO A 45 34.73 -15.21 -14.75
C PRO A 45 34.20 -14.93 -13.34
N LEU A 46 34.24 -15.93 -12.46
CA LEU A 46 33.75 -15.90 -11.09
C LEU A 46 34.88 -16.00 -10.04
N LEU A 47 36.12 -16.30 -10.43
CA LEU A 47 37.24 -16.50 -9.50
C LEU A 47 38.41 -15.60 -9.89
N ILE A 48 38.97 -14.91 -8.90
CA ILE A 48 40.19 -14.12 -9.07
C ILE A 48 41.25 -14.57 -8.07
N GLN A 49 42.51 -14.46 -8.47
CA GLN A 49 43.63 -14.71 -7.58
C GLN A 49 44.32 -13.38 -7.26
N VAL A 50 44.46 -13.07 -5.97
CA VAL A 50 45.16 -11.88 -5.48
C VAL A 50 46.10 -12.32 -4.36
N SER A 51 47.38 -11.99 -4.47
CA SER A 51 48.42 -12.35 -3.48
C SER A 51 48.43 -13.84 -3.11
N GLY A 52 48.21 -14.73 -4.08
CA GLY A 52 48.19 -16.18 -3.88
C GLY A 52 46.91 -16.75 -3.26
N ARG A 53 45.91 -15.92 -2.93
CA ARG A 53 44.61 -16.34 -2.40
C ARG A 53 43.52 -16.25 -3.46
N HIS A 54 42.56 -17.19 -3.40
CA HIS A 54 41.41 -17.22 -4.30
C HIS A 54 40.22 -16.46 -3.70
N PHE A 55 39.59 -15.64 -4.52
CA PHE A 55 38.38 -14.90 -4.16
C PHE A 55 37.28 -15.18 -5.18
N ILE A 56 36.06 -15.33 -4.69
CA ILE A 56 34.87 -15.61 -5.49
C ILE A 56 34.03 -14.34 -5.67
N LYS A 57 33.57 -14.12 -6.89
CA LYS A 57 32.68 -13.02 -7.27
C LYS A 57 31.35 -13.16 -6.55
N THR A 58 30.88 -12.08 -5.94
CA THR A 58 29.61 -12.08 -5.20
C THR A 58 28.65 -11.02 -5.73
N LEU A 59 28.60 -9.86 -5.08
CA LEU A 59 27.58 -8.83 -5.26
C LEU A 59 28.24 -7.55 -5.80
N GLY A 60 27.49 -6.76 -6.56
CA GLY A 60 27.88 -5.37 -6.83
C GLY A 60 27.83 -4.53 -5.55
N LEU A 61 28.82 -3.65 -5.36
CA LEU A 61 28.92 -2.75 -4.19
C LEU A 61 27.68 -1.86 -4.06
N PHE A 62 27.27 -1.21 -5.14
CA PHE A 62 26.08 -0.36 -5.15
C PHE A 62 24.79 -1.17 -5.00
N SER A 63 24.70 -2.34 -5.63
CA SER A 63 23.55 -3.23 -5.46
C SER A 63 23.39 -3.71 -4.01
N LEU A 64 24.49 -3.93 -3.30
CA LEU A 64 24.45 -4.25 -1.86
C LEU A 64 23.89 -3.08 -1.05
N ALA A 65 24.31 -1.84 -1.33
CA ALA A 65 23.82 -0.65 -0.64
C ALA A 65 22.34 -0.38 -0.93
N GLU A 66 21.94 -0.38 -2.21
CA GLU A 66 20.55 -0.16 -2.66
C GLU A 66 19.57 -1.15 -2.06
N ASN A 67 19.98 -2.42 -1.90
CA ASN A 67 19.11 -3.49 -1.42
C ASN A 67 19.36 -3.84 0.06
N TYR A 68 20.19 -3.08 0.78
CA TYR A 68 20.58 -3.41 2.16
C TYR A 68 19.37 -3.53 3.09
N ALA A 69 18.38 -2.64 2.94
CA ALA A 69 17.14 -2.67 3.71
C ALA A 69 16.31 -3.96 3.50
N GLN A 70 16.42 -4.59 2.33
CA GLN A 70 15.74 -5.84 2.01
C GLN A 70 16.55 -7.07 2.47
N ILE A 71 17.88 -6.99 2.37
CA ILE A 71 18.79 -8.08 2.74
C ILE A 71 18.89 -8.19 4.28
N HIS A 72 18.97 -7.06 4.98
CA HIS A 72 19.15 -6.98 6.44
C HIS A 72 18.21 -5.92 7.07
N PRO A 73 16.88 -6.17 7.09
CA PRO A 73 15.89 -5.17 7.52
C PRO A 73 16.06 -4.74 8.98
N GLY A 74 16.36 -5.68 9.88
CA GLY A 74 16.53 -5.37 11.30
C GLY A 74 17.76 -4.51 11.61
N GLU A 75 18.88 -4.76 10.94
CA GLU A 75 20.08 -3.94 11.09
C GLU A 75 19.91 -2.56 10.47
N TYR A 76 19.32 -2.50 9.27
CA TYR A 76 19.02 -1.24 8.60
C TYR A 76 18.13 -0.36 9.49
N GLN A 77 17.08 -0.93 10.07
CA GLN A 77 16.17 -0.19 10.94
C GLN A 77 16.88 0.33 12.20
N ARG A 78 17.68 -0.50 12.87
CA ARG A 78 18.49 -0.06 14.02
C ARG A 78 19.47 1.05 13.65
N TYR A 79 20.15 0.92 12.51
CA TYR A 79 21.10 1.93 12.04
C TYR A 79 20.39 3.23 11.69
N LYS A 80 19.22 3.15 11.03
CA LYS A 80 18.36 4.29 10.75
C LYS A 80 17.93 5.00 12.03
N GLU A 81 17.47 4.26 13.03
CA GLU A 81 17.10 4.81 14.33
C GLU A 81 18.28 5.48 15.03
N GLU A 82 19.43 4.81 15.11
CA GLU A 82 20.65 5.38 15.72
C GLU A 82 21.12 6.65 14.99
N PHE A 83 21.10 6.62 13.66
CA PHE A 83 21.49 7.74 12.81
C PHE A 83 20.52 8.92 13.00
N LEU A 84 19.22 8.69 12.86
CA LEU A 84 18.22 9.73 13.03
C LEU A 84 18.16 10.26 14.46
N HIS A 85 18.38 9.42 15.48
CA HIS A 85 18.40 9.84 16.88
C HIS A 85 19.54 10.84 17.18
N LYS A 86 20.67 10.79 16.46
CA LYS A 86 21.75 11.79 16.59
C LYS A 86 21.28 13.19 16.22
N PHE A 87 20.29 13.30 15.33
CA PHE A 87 19.71 14.58 14.90
C PHE A 87 18.45 14.90 15.67
N TRP A 88 17.67 13.87 15.98
CA TRP A 88 16.31 13.96 16.50
C TRP A 88 16.13 13.07 17.74
N PRO A 89 16.62 13.49 18.92
CA PRO A 89 16.36 12.76 20.15
C PRO A 89 14.85 12.82 20.45
N ALA A 90 14.17 11.68 20.33
CA ALA A 90 12.76 11.41 20.67
C ALA A 90 11.69 12.31 20.02
N ALA A 91 10.79 11.76 19.19
CA ALA A 91 9.41 11.49 19.66
C ALA A 91 8.60 10.64 18.67
N SER A 92 7.52 10.10 19.25
CA SER A 92 6.46 9.25 18.72
C SER A 92 6.26 9.22 17.21
N ASP A 93 6.15 7.99 16.70
CA ASP A 93 5.79 7.54 15.34
C ASP A 93 4.45 8.07 14.77
N ARG A 94 3.83 9.07 15.39
CA ARG A 94 2.59 9.68 14.91
C ARG A 94 2.92 10.82 13.96
N GLU A 95 3.37 10.43 12.78
CA GLU A 95 3.62 11.36 11.69
C GLU A 95 2.35 11.55 10.85
N PHE A 96 1.91 12.80 10.72
CA PHE A 96 0.70 13.17 9.99
C PHE A 96 1.07 13.61 8.58
N SER A 97 0.90 12.73 7.59
CA SER A 97 1.03 13.08 6.18
C SER A 97 -0.29 12.84 5.45
N LEU A 98 -0.73 13.84 4.68
CA LEU A 98 -1.83 13.72 3.74
C LEU A 98 -1.31 13.08 2.46
N GLY A 99 -1.19 11.77 2.49
CA GLY A 99 -0.70 11.03 1.34
C GLY A 99 -1.56 11.22 0.07
N PRO A 100 -0.96 11.04 -1.13
CA PRO A 100 -1.62 11.26 -2.41
C PRO A 100 -2.87 10.39 -2.61
N ASN A 101 -2.91 9.18 -2.04
CA ASN A 101 -4.09 8.33 -2.14
C ASN A 101 -5.24 8.89 -1.30
N LEU A 102 -4.98 9.37 -0.09
CA LEU A 102 -6.00 10.01 0.74
C LEU A 102 -6.59 11.26 0.06
N LYS A 103 -5.75 12.12 -0.54
CA LYS A 103 -6.22 13.28 -1.34
C LYS A 103 -7.12 12.83 -2.49
N THR A 104 -6.70 11.80 -3.22
CA THR A 104 -7.48 11.22 -4.34
C THR A 104 -8.83 10.66 -3.87
N ILE A 105 -8.86 9.97 -2.72
CA ILE A 105 -10.10 9.44 -2.13
C ILE A 105 -11.06 10.59 -1.81
N ILE A 106 -10.58 11.62 -1.11
CA ILE A 106 -11.42 12.72 -0.61
C ILE A 106 -11.91 13.60 -1.76
N PHE A 107 -11.04 13.97 -2.70
CA PHE A 107 -11.34 15.00 -3.70
C PHE A 107 -11.80 14.45 -5.05
N GLN A 108 -11.56 13.16 -5.35
CA GLN A 108 -11.95 12.57 -6.63
C GLN A 108 -12.99 11.45 -6.47
N ALA A 109 -12.76 10.49 -5.57
CA ALA A 109 -13.64 9.33 -5.44
C ALA A 109 -14.91 9.63 -4.64
N LEU A 110 -14.78 10.20 -3.44
CA LEU A 110 -15.91 10.51 -2.55
C LEU A 110 -17.00 11.35 -3.23
N PRO A 111 -16.70 12.47 -3.92
CA PRO A 111 -17.73 13.35 -4.48
C PRO A 111 -18.65 12.66 -5.49
N HIS A 112 -18.17 11.63 -6.18
CA HIS A 112 -18.96 10.84 -7.12
C HIS A 112 -20.09 10.06 -6.43
N PHE A 113 -19.88 9.63 -5.19
CA PHE A 113 -20.82 8.77 -4.45
C PHE A 113 -21.72 9.51 -3.45
N LEU A 114 -21.57 10.83 -3.30
CA LEU A 114 -22.42 11.63 -2.42
C LEU A 114 -23.80 11.85 -3.04
N ARG A 115 -24.87 11.50 -2.30
CA ARG A 115 -26.27 11.71 -2.74
C ARG A 115 -26.63 13.19 -2.57
N ARG A 116 -26.78 13.94 -3.67
CA ARG A 116 -27.27 15.33 -3.63
C ARG A 116 -28.80 15.35 -3.55
N THR A 117 -29.35 15.95 -2.50
CA THR A 117 -30.79 16.13 -2.26
C THR A 117 -31.45 17.25 -3.08
N SER A 118 -30.77 17.87 -4.05
CA SER A 118 -31.37 18.94 -4.85
C SER A 118 -30.93 18.88 -6.31
N GLY A 119 -31.90 18.87 -7.23
CA GLY A 119 -31.77 18.76 -8.69
C GLY A 119 -31.10 19.94 -9.40
N LEU A 120 -30.02 20.48 -8.84
CA LEU A 120 -29.20 21.53 -9.43
C LEU A 120 -27.93 20.90 -10.00
N SER A 121 -27.81 21.05 -11.33
CA SER A 121 -26.62 20.98 -12.18
C SER A 121 -25.34 20.34 -11.61
N ARG A 122 -24.77 19.42 -12.40
CA ARG A 122 -23.46 18.74 -12.24
C ARG A 122 -22.25 19.70 -12.22
N LYS A 123 -22.28 20.79 -11.47
CA LYS A 123 -21.07 21.55 -11.16
C LYS A 123 -20.28 20.72 -10.14
N GLY A 124 -19.07 20.32 -10.50
CA GLY A 124 -18.15 19.65 -9.60
C GLY A 124 -17.95 20.50 -8.34
N LEU A 125 -17.96 19.85 -7.17
CA LEU A 125 -17.65 20.55 -5.92
C LEU A 125 -16.20 21.02 -5.99
N SER A 126 -15.95 22.23 -5.50
CA SER A 126 -14.61 22.65 -5.14
C SER A 126 -14.11 21.83 -3.94
N GLU A 127 -12.79 21.72 -3.80
CA GLU A 127 -12.17 21.04 -2.63
C GLU A 127 -12.65 21.66 -1.31
N GLY A 128 -12.85 22.97 -1.27
CA GLY A 128 -13.38 23.67 -0.10
C GLY A 128 -14.80 23.23 0.29
N GLU A 129 -15.71 23.13 -0.67
CA GLU A 129 -17.09 22.68 -0.42
C GLU A 129 -17.13 21.21 0.03
N ILE A 130 -16.23 20.36 -0.49
CA ILE A 130 -16.10 18.97 -0.04
C ILE A 130 -15.69 18.93 1.44
N LEU A 131 -14.70 19.72 1.83
CA LEU A 131 -14.21 19.75 3.21
C LEU A 131 -15.23 20.34 4.18
N ASP A 132 -15.99 21.36 3.76
CA ASP A 132 -17.08 21.91 4.58
C ASP A 132 -18.15 20.85 4.82
N PHE A 133 -18.59 20.16 3.76
CA PHE A 133 -19.57 19.08 3.86
C PHE A 133 -19.09 17.93 4.76
N ILE A 134 -17.82 17.52 4.62
CA ILE A 134 -17.24 16.50 5.49
C ILE A 134 -17.17 17.02 6.94
N GLY A 135 -16.78 18.28 7.15
CA GLY A 135 -16.74 18.93 8.46
C GLY A 135 -18.08 18.84 9.18
N GLU A 136 -19.18 19.19 8.51
CA GLU A 136 -20.54 19.06 9.07
C GLU A 136 -20.89 17.62 9.50
N LYS A 137 -20.40 16.61 8.76
CA LYS A 137 -20.64 15.19 9.10
C LYS A 137 -19.74 14.69 10.24
N ILE A 138 -18.56 15.27 10.42
CA ILE A 138 -17.59 14.84 11.42
C ILE A 138 -17.75 15.60 12.74
N GLU A 139 -18.15 16.88 12.74
CA GLU A 139 -18.38 17.68 13.96
C GLU A 139 -19.40 17.00 14.91
N ALA A 140 -20.29 16.15 14.40
CA ALA A 140 -21.21 15.34 15.19
C ALA A 140 -20.55 14.15 15.94
N ARG A 141 -19.26 13.86 15.70
CA ARG A 141 -18.54 12.76 16.34
C ARG A 141 -17.91 13.21 17.66
N ALA A 142 -18.06 12.40 18.70
CA ALA A 142 -17.59 12.74 20.05
C ALA A 142 -16.06 12.85 20.19
N ASP A 143 -15.28 12.27 19.28
CA ASP A 143 -13.82 12.24 19.31
C ASP A 143 -13.15 13.38 18.54
N TYR A 144 -13.91 14.13 17.73
CA TYR A 144 -13.37 15.14 16.81
C TYR A 144 -12.53 16.20 17.52
N GLY A 145 -13.08 16.85 18.55
CA GLY A 145 -12.40 17.94 19.28
C GLY A 145 -11.14 17.50 20.02
N LYS A 146 -11.13 16.27 20.57
CA LYS A 146 -9.95 15.74 21.28
C LYS A 146 -8.82 15.42 20.31
N VAL A 147 -9.15 14.79 19.18
CA VAL A 147 -8.17 14.43 18.16
C VAL A 147 -7.58 15.68 17.52
N THR A 148 -8.37 16.70 17.22
CA THR A 148 -7.85 17.96 16.63
C THR A 148 -6.91 18.71 17.57
N GLU A 149 -7.16 18.71 18.88
CA GLU A 149 -6.28 19.32 19.87
C GLU A 149 -4.92 18.59 19.98
N GLU A 150 -4.94 17.25 20.09
CA GLU A 150 -3.73 16.42 20.09
C GLU A 150 -2.91 16.60 18.79
N LEU A 151 -3.60 16.75 17.66
CA LEU A 151 -2.98 17.03 16.36
C LEU A 151 -2.34 18.41 16.30
N ALA A 152 -3.01 19.44 16.81
CA ALA A 152 -2.48 20.80 16.82
C ALA A 152 -1.17 20.87 17.64
N GLN A 153 -1.12 20.20 18.79
CA GLN A 153 0.08 20.10 19.62
C GLN A 153 1.21 19.35 18.91
N SER A 154 0.88 18.23 18.24
CA SER A 154 1.85 17.44 17.48
C SER A 154 2.41 18.19 16.27
N LEU A 155 1.58 18.95 15.56
CA LEU A 155 1.98 19.78 14.44
C LEU A 155 2.84 20.97 14.87
N ALA A 156 2.48 21.65 15.96
CA ALA A 156 3.30 22.73 16.52
C ALA A 156 4.69 22.23 16.89
N TRP A 157 4.77 21.01 17.44
CA TRP A 157 6.02 20.35 17.76
C TRP A 157 6.81 19.91 16.51
N GLN A 158 6.14 19.41 15.46
CA GLN A 158 6.77 19.11 14.16
C GLN A 158 7.29 20.36 13.45
N GLN A 159 6.58 21.49 13.52
CA GLN A 159 7.02 22.77 12.93
C GLN A 159 8.28 23.33 13.60
N SER A 160 8.41 23.16 14.91
CA SER A 160 9.66 23.47 15.64
C SER A 160 10.85 22.63 15.14
N ARG A 161 10.54 21.44 14.60
CA ARG A 161 11.46 20.44 14.11
C ARG A 161 11.87 20.69 12.66
N SER A 162 10.94 20.97 11.74
CA SER A 162 11.22 21.23 10.31
C SER A 162 11.89 22.59 10.00
N SER A 163 12.67 23.16 10.91
CA SER A 163 13.33 24.46 10.71
C SER A 163 14.39 24.39 9.59
N PRO A 164 14.37 25.32 8.61
CA PRO A 164 15.35 25.39 7.52
C PRO A 164 16.81 25.39 8.01
N ARG A 165 17.08 26.05 9.15
CA ARG A 165 18.41 26.12 9.78
C ARG A 165 18.99 24.78 10.20
N ARG A 166 18.17 23.72 10.32
CA ARG A 166 18.63 22.36 10.64
C ARG A 166 18.92 21.54 9.38
N LEU A 167 18.23 21.82 8.28
CA LEU A 167 18.51 21.24 6.95
C LEU A 167 19.87 21.73 6.42
N GLU A 168 20.18 23.03 6.60
CA GLU A 168 21.46 23.65 6.20
C GLU A 168 22.68 23.03 6.92
N ARG A 169 22.52 22.59 8.17
CA ARG A 169 23.61 22.08 9.02
C ARG A 169 24.20 20.73 8.56
N TRP A 170 23.61 20.08 7.55
CA TRP A 170 24.05 18.79 7.00
C TRP A 170 24.46 18.86 5.53
N GLU A 171 24.19 19.97 4.82
CA GLU A 171 24.78 20.24 3.50
C GLU A 171 26.31 20.39 3.63
N GLU A 172 26.82 20.73 4.81
CA GLU A 172 28.24 20.76 5.15
C GLU A 172 28.92 19.38 5.23
N LEU A 173 28.17 18.27 5.18
CA LEU A 173 28.69 16.90 5.17
C LEU A 173 28.70 16.26 3.78
N GLU A 174 28.48 17.05 2.72
CA GLU A 174 28.46 16.66 1.30
C GLU A 174 29.85 16.42 0.68
N GLU A 175 30.73 15.70 1.36
CA GLU A 175 31.88 15.12 0.63
C GLU A 175 31.48 13.81 -0.04
N ALA A 176 31.66 13.79 -1.36
CA ALA A 176 31.35 12.68 -2.24
C ALA A 176 31.96 11.38 -1.72
N LEU A 177 31.10 10.42 -1.37
CA LEU A 177 31.52 9.08 -0.97
C LEU A 177 32.01 8.33 -2.21
N ALA A 178 33.28 8.51 -2.54
CA ALA A 178 33.95 7.68 -3.53
C ALA A 178 33.83 6.21 -3.07
N PRO A 179 33.58 5.27 -4.01
CA PRO A 179 33.70 3.86 -3.68
C PRO A 179 35.12 3.58 -3.16
N PRO A 180 35.29 2.56 -2.30
CA PRO A 180 36.62 2.21 -1.85
C PRO A 180 37.50 1.86 -3.07
N GLU A 181 38.80 2.13 -2.96
CA GLU A 181 39.75 1.86 -4.04
C GLU A 181 39.73 0.39 -4.47
N GLU A 182 40.00 0.15 -5.76
CA GLU A 182 40.12 -1.22 -6.25
C GLU A 182 41.30 -1.94 -5.59
N GLY A 183 41.11 -3.23 -5.34
CA GLY A 183 42.11 -4.08 -4.71
C GLY A 183 41.64 -4.65 -3.39
N LEU A 184 42.61 -5.00 -2.55
CA LEU A 184 42.39 -5.74 -1.32
C LEU A 184 42.07 -4.76 -0.19
N ILE A 185 40.90 -4.89 0.41
CA ILE A 185 40.36 -4.00 1.44
C ILE A 185 39.97 -4.80 2.69
N ALA A 186 40.17 -4.21 3.86
CA ALA A 186 39.70 -4.82 5.10
C ALA A 186 38.17 -4.67 5.22
N ALA A 187 37.50 -5.70 5.76
CA ALA A 187 36.04 -5.67 5.96
C ALA A 187 35.56 -4.46 6.78
N ARG A 188 36.39 -3.94 7.70
CA ARG A 188 36.09 -2.73 8.50
C ARG A 188 35.94 -1.47 7.63
N ASP A 189 36.76 -1.34 6.58
CA ASP A 189 36.79 -0.15 5.73
C ASP A 189 35.60 -0.20 4.76
N LEU A 190 35.29 -1.40 4.26
CA LEU A 190 34.04 -1.66 3.51
C LEU A 190 32.80 -1.35 4.36
N ARG A 191 32.79 -1.74 5.64
CA ARG A 191 31.69 -1.46 6.56
C ARG A 191 31.53 0.04 6.80
N LEU A 192 32.64 0.77 6.96
CA LEU A 192 32.62 2.21 7.13
C LEU A 192 32.01 2.90 5.91
N TRP A 193 32.49 2.56 4.72
CA TRP A 193 31.94 3.05 3.46
C TRP A 193 30.44 2.73 3.34
N LEU A 194 30.04 1.48 3.60
CA LEU A 194 28.64 1.07 3.51
C LEU A 194 27.76 1.87 4.48
N ARG A 195 28.21 2.09 5.72
CA ARG A 195 27.49 2.94 6.69
C ARG A 195 27.33 4.36 6.18
N GLN A 196 28.37 4.96 5.60
CA GLN A 196 28.29 6.31 5.06
C GLN A 196 27.30 6.40 3.90
N VAL A 197 27.31 5.42 2.98
CA VAL A 197 26.35 5.37 1.86
C VAL A 197 24.92 5.20 2.38
N LEU A 198 24.69 4.31 3.34
CA LEU A 198 23.39 4.12 3.96
C LEU A 198 22.91 5.38 4.69
N ALA A 199 23.79 6.06 5.42
CA ALA A 199 23.48 7.34 6.08
C ALA A 199 22.98 8.38 5.06
N ARG A 200 23.65 8.49 3.91
CA ARG A 200 23.22 9.40 2.85
C ARG A 200 21.85 9.02 2.30
N GLN A 201 21.62 7.74 1.99
CA GLN A 201 20.32 7.28 1.52
C GLN A 201 19.20 7.53 2.53
N ILE A 202 19.45 7.26 3.81
CA ILE A 202 18.50 7.53 4.90
C ILE A 202 18.20 9.03 4.97
N TRP A 203 19.22 9.88 4.84
CA TRP A 203 19.06 11.33 4.84
C TRP A 203 18.28 11.83 3.63
N ASP A 204 18.62 11.41 2.41
CA ASP A 204 17.94 11.85 1.19
C ASP A 204 16.44 11.46 1.23
N GLN A 205 16.13 10.26 1.74
CA GLN A 205 14.76 9.84 1.99
C GLN A 205 14.06 10.72 3.04
N GLU A 206 14.74 11.06 4.12
CA GLU A 206 14.20 11.89 5.19
C GLU A 206 14.03 13.36 4.77
N LYS A 207 14.97 13.91 4.01
CA LYS A 207 14.90 15.26 3.42
C LYS A 207 13.73 15.34 2.45
N ALA A 208 13.61 14.40 1.52
CA ALA A 208 12.48 14.35 0.60
C ALA A 208 11.14 14.24 1.34
N ARG A 209 11.10 13.45 2.43
CA ARG A 209 9.93 13.33 3.31
C ARG A 209 9.59 14.65 4.00
N LEU A 210 10.58 15.34 4.55
CA LEU A 210 10.40 16.62 5.25
C LEU A 210 10.00 17.75 4.29
N GLU A 211 10.62 17.83 3.12
CA GLU A 211 10.24 18.77 2.05
C GLU A 211 8.81 18.52 1.59
N GLN A 212 8.43 17.25 1.40
CA GLN A 212 7.05 16.90 1.07
C GLN A 212 6.09 17.28 2.20
N THR A 213 6.48 17.08 3.47
CA THR A 213 5.69 17.47 4.64
C THR A 213 5.52 18.99 4.72
N LEU A 214 6.58 19.76 4.46
CA LEU A 214 6.53 21.22 4.42
C LEU A 214 5.64 21.71 3.28
N LYS A 215 5.77 21.13 2.09
CA LYS A 215 4.91 21.44 0.95
C LYS A 215 3.44 21.11 1.23
N ASP A 216 3.16 19.95 1.83
CA ASP A 216 1.81 19.58 2.26
C ASP A 216 1.28 20.58 3.30
N GLN A 217 2.13 21.12 4.18
CA GLN A 217 1.75 22.18 5.12
C GLN A 217 1.50 23.53 4.45
N GLU A 218 2.26 23.89 3.41
CA GLU A 218 2.04 25.11 2.62
C GLU A 218 0.73 25.02 1.82
N ASP A 219 0.50 23.90 1.16
CA ASP A 219 -0.77 23.59 0.46
C ASP A 219 -1.96 23.67 1.44
N LEU A 220 -1.78 23.17 2.67
CA LEU A 220 -2.75 23.31 3.76
C LEU A 220 -2.87 24.73 4.31
N GLY A 221 -1.85 25.58 4.20
CA GLY A 221 -1.84 26.95 4.69
C GLY A 221 -2.75 27.88 3.88
N VAL A 222 -3.04 27.52 2.63
CA VAL A 222 -4.03 28.18 1.76
C VAL A 222 -5.47 27.84 2.18
N ILE A 223 -5.66 26.73 2.91
CA ILE A 223 -6.96 26.23 3.33
C ILE A 223 -7.36 26.88 4.67
N SER A 224 -8.60 27.35 4.78
CA SER A 224 -9.12 27.96 6.01
C SER A 224 -9.02 27.03 7.23
N GLY A 225 -8.85 27.59 8.43
CA GLY A 225 -8.53 26.84 9.66
C GLY A 225 -9.40 25.59 9.90
N LYS A 226 -10.72 25.72 9.80
CA LYS A 226 -11.65 24.58 9.96
C LYS A 226 -11.44 23.46 8.93
N ARG A 227 -11.23 23.81 7.66
CA ARG A 227 -11.03 22.83 6.59
C ARG A 227 -9.70 22.08 6.76
N ARG A 228 -8.68 22.77 7.28
CA ARG A 228 -7.41 22.15 7.67
C ARG A 228 -7.61 21.15 8.82
N GLU A 229 -8.38 21.50 9.84
CA GLU A 229 -8.71 20.59 10.95
C GLU A 229 -9.41 19.31 10.45
N VAL A 230 -10.34 19.44 9.50
CA VAL A 230 -10.99 18.28 8.87
C VAL A 230 -9.97 17.37 8.19
N LEU A 231 -9.07 17.91 7.36
CA LEU A 231 -8.04 17.12 6.68
C LEU A 231 -7.11 16.40 7.66
N LEU A 232 -6.68 17.11 8.70
CA LEU A 232 -5.80 16.54 9.73
C LEU A 232 -6.49 15.43 10.52
N TYR A 233 -7.76 15.62 10.89
CA TYR A 233 -8.56 14.59 11.52
C TYR A 233 -8.67 13.35 10.63
N LEU A 234 -8.96 13.51 9.34
CA LEU A 234 -9.04 12.39 8.40
C LEU A 234 -7.71 11.65 8.25
N ALA A 235 -6.60 12.38 8.19
CA ALA A 235 -5.26 11.79 8.14
C ALA A 235 -4.91 11.05 9.43
N ALA A 236 -5.37 11.54 10.59
CA ALA A 236 -5.11 10.91 11.88
C ALA A 236 -5.94 9.65 12.09
N VAL A 237 -7.25 9.75 11.86
CA VAL A 237 -8.21 8.65 12.06
C VAL A 237 -8.06 7.60 10.96
N GLY A 238 -7.66 8.00 9.76
CA GLY A 238 -7.42 7.09 8.64
C GLY A 238 -8.70 6.37 8.15
N SER A 239 -9.87 6.84 8.54
CA SER A 239 -11.15 6.26 8.13
C SER A 239 -12.29 7.28 8.16
N LEU A 240 -13.26 7.09 7.26
CA LEU A 240 -14.48 7.89 7.15
C LEU A 240 -15.55 7.05 6.45
N GLU A 241 -16.82 7.23 6.80
CA GLU A 241 -17.95 6.71 6.03
C GLU A 241 -19.04 7.79 5.99
N ILE A 242 -19.49 8.16 4.80
CA ILE A 242 -20.56 9.13 4.54
C ILE A 242 -21.47 8.58 3.45
N ASP A 243 -22.78 8.57 3.69
CA ASP A 243 -23.82 8.14 2.75
C ASP A 243 -23.57 6.77 2.09
N GLY A 244 -22.90 5.87 2.82
CA GLY A 244 -22.56 4.51 2.39
C GLY A 244 -21.27 4.41 1.55
N PHE A 245 -20.54 5.50 1.32
CA PHE A 245 -19.17 5.44 0.79
C PHE A 245 -18.20 5.65 1.95
N GLY A 246 -17.13 4.89 2.01
CA GLY A 246 -16.13 5.07 3.04
C GLY A 246 -14.75 4.57 2.67
N PHE A 247 -13.79 4.83 3.55
CA PHE A 247 -12.44 4.32 3.45
C PHE A 247 -11.88 3.94 4.82
N THR A 248 -10.83 3.11 4.82
CA THR A 248 -10.10 2.68 6.03
C THR A 248 -8.66 2.35 5.70
N ARG A 249 -7.72 2.87 6.48
CA ARG A 249 -6.29 2.58 6.38
C ARG A 249 -5.98 1.12 6.75
N ILE A 250 -5.12 0.44 6.00
CA ILE A 250 -4.83 -0.99 6.19
C ILE A 250 -3.45 -1.26 6.79
N ARG A 251 -2.37 -0.70 6.20
CA ARG A 251 -0.99 -1.08 6.53
C ARG A 251 -0.02 0.10 6.48
N LEU A 252 0.26 0.64 5.29
CA LEU A 252 1.14 1.80 5.13
C LEU A 252 0.37 3.10 5.41
N PRO A 253 1.08 4.21 5.69
CA PRO A 253 0.46 5.51 5.98
C PRO A 253 -0.53 5.98 4.89
N ASP A 254 -0.32 5.57 3.64
CA ASP A 254 -1.15 5.95 2.48
C ASP A 254 -1.86 4.76 1.78
N ASP A 255 -1.99 3.61 2.47
CA ASP A 255 -2.72 2.45 1.95
C ASP A 255 -4.12 2.35 2.53
N TYR A 256 -5.13 2.37 1.67
CA TYR A 256 -6.53 2.36 2.06
C TYR A 256 -7.34 1.25 1.37
N LEU A 257 -8.36 0.76 2.05
CA LEU A 257 -9.55 0.18 1.42
C LEU A 257 -10.54 1.31 1.22
N ILE A 258 -11.05 1.43 0.00
CA ILE A 258 -12.18 2.30 -0.33
C ILE A 258 -13.36 1.38 -0.58
N TYR A 259 -14.53 1.73 -0.08
CA TYR A 259 -15.70 0.87 -0.20
C TYR A 259 -17.00 1.64 -0.40
N ARG A 260 -17.97 0.92 -0.96
CA ARG A 260 -19.35 1.35 -1.13
C ARG A 260 -20.30 0.29 -0.56
N ARG A 261 -21.27 0.72 0.24
CA ARG A 261 -22.40 -0.09 0.68
C ARG A 261 -23.37 -0.33 -0.46
N THR A 262 -23.80 -1.56 -0.62
CA THR A 262 -24.80 -1.95 -1.61
C THR A 262 -26.22 -1.54 -1.19
N GLY A 263 -26.47 -1.44 0.12
CA GLY A 263 -27.81 -1.52 0.68
C GLY A 263 -28.37 -2.95 0.57
N GLU A 264 -29.52 -3.17 1.19
CA GLU A 264 -30.29 -4.40 0.98
C GLU A 264 -30.88 -4.42 -0.43
N PHE A 265 -30.81 -5.57 -1.10
CA PHE A 265 -31.36 -5.73 -2.44
C PHE A 265 -31.88 -7.14 -2.63
N ALA A 266 -32.76 -7.32 -3.62
CA ALA A 266 -33.29 -8.63 -3.94
C ALA A 266 -32.86 -9.07 -5.35
N LEU A 267 -32.67 -10.37 -5.51
CA LEU A 267 -32.46 -11.02 -6.82
C LEU A 267 -33.48 -12.13 -7.05
N LYS A 268 -33.89 -12.27 -8.29
CA LYS A 268 -34.85 -13.26 -8.77
C LYS A 268 -34.15 -14.39 -9.51
N ASP A 269 -34.42 -15.65 -9.18
CA ASP A 269 -33.92 -16.79 -9.97
C ASP A 269 -34.74 -17.04 -11.25
N PHE A 270 -34.28 -18.04 -12.01
CA PHE A 270 -34.97 -18.60 -13.17
C PHE A 270 -36.40 -19.08 -12.89
N TYR A 271 -36.69 -19.54 -11.68
CA TYR A 271 -38.03 -19.98 -11.28
C TYR A 271 -38.90 -18.84 -10.74
N GLY A 272 -38.40 -17.60 -10.76
CA GLY A 272 -39.10 -16.43 -10.25
C GLY A 272 -39.20 -16.38 -8.72
N ARG A 273 -38.36 -17.13 -8.00
CA ARG A 273 -38.19 -17.04 -6.54
C ARG A 273 -37.27 -15.85 -6.23
N ILE A 274 -37.56 -15.18 -5.12
CA ILE A 274 -36.86 -13.95 -4.72
C ILE A 274 -35.99 -14.26 -3.50
N TYR A 275 -34.75 -13.77 -3.55
CA TYR A 275 -33.77 -13.91 -2.49
C TYR A 275 -33.34 -12.52 -2.03
N LEU A 276 -33.44 -12.28 -0.72
CA LEU A 276 -33.06 -11.02 -0.10
C LEU A 276 -31.61 -11.09 0.34
N PHE A 277 -30.79 -10.24 -0.28
CA PHE A 277 -29.39 -10.10 0.05
C PHE A 277 -29.21 -8.92 1.02
N PRO A 278 -28.56 -9.16 2.18
CA PRO A 278 -28.33 -8.09 3.15
C PRO A 278 -27.31 -7.08 2.61
N ASP A 279 -27.25 -5.91 3.23
CA ASP A 279 -26.23 -4.90 2.90
C ASP A 279 -24.80 -5.43 3.10
N CYS A 280 -23.91 -5.11 2.17
CA CYS A 280 -22.48 -5.41 2.26
C CYS A 280 -21.62 -4.28 1.70
N ARG A 281 -20.33 -4.31 2.05
CA ARG A 281 -19.33 -3.38 1.53
C ARG A 281 -18.56 -4.03 0.40
N VAL A 282 -18.76 -3.50 -0.80
CA VAL A 282 -17.87 -3.74 -1.95
C VAL A 282 -16.69 -2.80 -1.82
N ALA A 283 -15.49 -3.33 -1.82
CA ALA A 283 -14.27 -2.58 -1.60
C ALA A 283 -13.22 -2.80 -2.68
N VAL A 284 -12.33 -1.83 -2.82
CA VAL A 284 -11.14 -1.88 -3.65
C VAL A 284 -9.97 -1.35 -2.83
N SER A 285 -8.81 -2.00 -2.94
CA SER A 285 -7.57 -1.51 -2.33
C SER A 285 -6.93 -0.43 -3.20
N THR A 286 -6.33 0.58 -2.58
CA THR A 286 -5.46 1.54 -3.28
C THR A 286 -4.21 0.87 -3.86
N MET A 287 -3.83 -0.33 -3.37
CA MET A 287 -2.76 -1.12 -3.96
C MET A 287 -3.25 -1.84 -5.23
N PRO A 288 -2.62 -1.60 -6.39
CA PRO A 288 -2.98 -2.30 -7.61
C PRO A 288 -2.63 -3.80 -7.57
N PRO A 289 -3.33 -4.65 -8.35
CA PRO A 289 -4.45 -4.31 -9.23
C PRO A 289 -5.76 -4.06 -8.46
N LEU A 290 -6.55 -3.11 -8.95
CA LEU A 290 -7.80 -2.65 -8.34
C LEU A 290 -8.92 -3.69 -8.54
N LYS A 291 -8.88 -4.75 -7.75
CA LYS A 291 -9.85 -5.86 -7.79
C LYS A 291 -10.96 -5.66 -6.75
N PRO A 292 -12.24 -5.65 -7.16
CA PRO A 292 -13.35 -5.55 -6.23
C PRO A 292 -13.49 -6.80 -5.36
N VAL A 293 -13.70 -6.57 -4.07
CA VAL A 293 -13.91 -7.61 -3.06
C VAL A 293 -15.11 -7.27 -2.18
N VAL A 294 -15.73 -8.27 -1.57
CA VAL A 294 -16.70 -8.07 -0.48
C VAL A 294 -15.97 -8.21 0.85
N LEU A 295 -16.07 -7.19 1.72
CA LEU A 295 -15.35 -7.18 2.99
C LEU A 295 -15.94 -8.15 4.00
N GLU A 296 -17.27 -8.19 4.11
CA GLU A 296 -17.99 -9.04 5.04
C GLU A 296 -17.91 -10.51 4.67
N LYS A 297 -18.17 -11.35 5.66
CA LYS A 297 -18.58 -12.73 5.42
C LYS A 297 -19.95 -12.71 4.74
N TYR A 298 -19.95 -12.86 3.42
CA TYR A 298 -21.14 -12.65 2.60
C TYR A 298 -21.45 -13.85 1.71
N LYS A 299 -22.74 -14.15 1.53
CA LYS A 299 -23.25 -15.18 0.61
C LYS A 299 -23.74 -14.50 -0.65
N HIS A 300 -23.19 -14.86 -1.81
CA HIS A 300 -23.66 -14.37 -3.10
C HIS A 300 -23.29 -15.35 -4.22
N PRO A 301 -24.10 -15.47 -5.30
CA PRO A 301 -23.79 -16.32 -6.46
C PRO A 301 -22.42 -16.09 -7.03
N LEU A 302 -21.99 -14.84 -7.12
CA LEU A 302 -20.71 -14.41 -7.72
C LEU A 302 -19.52 -14.51 -6.75
N LEU A 303 -19.69 -15.17 -5.60
CA LEU A 303 -18.63 -15.39 -4.62
C LEU A 303 -18.36 -16.89 -4.49
N GLN A 304 -17.08 -17.25 -4.35
CA GLN A 304 -16.67 -18.66 -4.31
C GLN A 304 -16.97 -19.34 -2.97
N ARG A 305 -17.07 -18.57 -1.87
CA ARG A 305 -17.16 -19.07 -0.49
C ARG A 305 -18.13 -18.21 0.33
N HIS A 306 -18.29 -18.56 1.61
CA HIS A 306 -18.94 -17.72 2.62
C HIS A 306 -17.90 -17.27 3.66
N ALA A 307 -16.99 -16.39 3.25
CA ALA A 307 -15.84 -15.87 4.00
C ALA A 307 -15.70 -14.34 3.81
N PRO A 308 -14.96 -13.63 4.68
CA PRO A 308 -14.64 -12.21 4.45
C PRO A 308 -13.57 -12.02 3.37
N GLY A 309 -13.53 -10.83 2.77
CA GLY A 309 -12.49 -10.41 1.82
C GLY A 309 -12.50 -11.15 0.47
N GLN A 310 -13.68 -11.60 0.03
CA GLN A 310 -13.78 -12.43 -1.18
C GLN A 310 -13.77 -11.59 -2.45
N ALA A 311 -12.96 -12.00 -3.43
CA ALA A 311 -13.01 -11.43 -4.77
C ALA A 311 -14.36 -11.74 -5.44
N ILE A 312 -14.93 -10.71 -6.06
CA ILE A 312 -16.16 -10.84 -6.85
C ILE A 312 -15.80 -11.46 -8.20
N CYS A 313 -16.51 -12.52 -8.60
CA CYS A 313 -16.41 -13.08 -9.93
C CYS A 313 -17.07 -12.14 -10.95
N ILE A 314 -16.28 -11.18 -11.44
CA ILE A 314 -16.68 -10.22 -12.48
C ILE A 314 -16.57 -10.89 -13.86
N SER A 315 -17.27 -10.33 -14.86
CA SER A 315 -17.23 -10.78 -16.25
C SER A 315 -15.78 -10.92 -16.76
N ARG A 316 -15.58 -11.80 -17.76
CA ARG A 316 -14.25 -12.07 -18.34
C ARG A 316 -13.58 -10.85 -18.97
N ASP A 317 -14.38 -9.84 -19.29
CA ASP A 317 -13.94 -8.65 -20.01
C ASP A 317 -13.43 -7.54 -19.07
N PHE A 318 -13.65 -7.68 -17.76
CA PHE A 318 -13.12 -6.72 -16.79
C PHE A 318 -11.63 -6.96 -16.52
N ILE A 319 -10.81 -5.99 -16.92
CA ILE A 319 -9.37 -5.98 -16.61
C ILE A 319 -9.16 -5.00 -15.44
N PRO A 320 -8.75 -5.48 -14.26
CA PRO A 320 -8.59 -4.61 -13.10
C PRO A 320 -7.46 -3.59 -13.36
N PRO A 321 -7.72 -2.29 -13.13
CA PRO A 321 -6.71 -1.25 -13.32
C PRO A 321 -5.43 -1.52 -12.53
N LYS A 322 -4.28 -1.22 -13.15
CA LYS A 322 -2.95 -1.38 -12.53
C LYS A 322 -2.42 -0.10 -11.87
N VAL A 323 -3.17 1.00 -11.97
CA VAL A 323 -2.79 2.31 -11.42
C VAL A 323 -3.96 2.83 -10.62
N PHE A 324 -3.68 3.31 -9.41
CA PHE A 324 -4.68 3.96 -8.58
C PHE A 324 -4.93 5.40 -9.03
N SER A 325 -6.20 5.74 -9.25
CA SER A 325 -6.70 7.08 -9.55
C SER A 325 -8.18 7.15 -9.15
N GLY A 326 -8.74 8.35 -8.99
CA GLY A 326 -10.16 8.51 -8.66
C GLY A 326 -11.07 7.81 -9.66
N ALA A 327 -10.83 8.02 -10.96
CA ALA A 327 -11.61 7.39 -12.03
C ALA A 327 -11.51 5.86 -12.01
N ASN A 328 -10.31 5.30 -11.82
CA ASN A 328 -10.12 3.85 -11.78
C ASN A 328 -10.75 3.23 -10.53
N ALA A 329 -10.69 3.91 -9.38
CA ALA A 329 -11.31 3.48 -8.14
C ALA A 329 -12.84 3.48 -8.25
N ILE A 330 -13.42 4.55 -8.83
CA ILE A 330 -14.86 4.67 -9.11
C ILE A 330 -15.28 3.51 -10.03
N ALA A 331 -14.63 3.34 -11.18
CA ALA A 331 -14.97 2.31 -12.15
C ALA A 331 -14.89 0.90 -11.55
N ALA A 332 -13.84 0.61 -10.76
CA ALA A 332 -13.71 -0.69 -10.10
C ALA A 332 -14.80 -0.93 -9.05
N LEU A 333 -15.15 0.09 -8.23
CA LEU A 333 -16.22 -0.03 -7.24
C LEU A 333 -17.58 -0.20 -7.91
N GLU A 334 -17.88 0.59 -8.94
CA GLU A 334 -19.13 0.49 -9.71
C GLU A 334 -19.24 -0.86 -10.41
N GLU A 335 -18.16 -1.38 -10.99
CA GLU A 335 -18.17 -2.72 -11.58
C GLU A 335 -18.42 -3.80 -10.53
N GLY A 336 -17.78 -3.71 -9.36
CA GLY A 336 -18.01 -4.64 -8.26
C GLY A 336 -19.47 -4.64 -7.78
N VAL A 337 -20.05 -3.46 -7.59
CA VAL A 337 -21.47 -3.30 -7.19
C VAL A 337 -22.40 -3.78 -8.30
N SER A 338 -22.14 -3.38 -9.55
CA SER A 338 -22.93 -3.78 -10.71
C SER A 338 -22.88 -5.28 -10.94
N ALA A 339 -21.73 -5.92 -10.66
CA ALA A 339 -21.61 -7.36 -10.72
C ALA A 339 -22.59 -8.02 -9.74
N LEU A 340 -22.61 -7.60 -8.47
CA LEU A 340 -23.55 -8.15 -7.49
C LEU A 340 -25.02 -7.93 -7.88
N PHE A 341 -25.35 -6.77 -8.45
CA PHE A 341 -26.73 -6.44 -8.81
C PHE A 341 -27.22 -7.09 -10.10
N TYR A 342 -26.39 -7.15 -11.13
CA TYR A 342 -26.86 -7.35 -12.52
C TYR A 342 -26.16 -8.49 -13.26
N ASN A 343 -24.97 -8.94 -12.84
CA ASN A 343 -24.26 -9.99 -13.58
C ASN A 343 -24.84 -11.40 -13.34
N TYR A 344 -25.82 -11.53 -12.45
CA TYR A 344 -26.59 -12.76 -12.33
C TYR A 344 -27.71 -12.82 -13.40
N ASN A 345 -27.55 -13.73 -14.36
CA ASN A 345 -28.53 -13.95 -15.41
C ASN A 345 -29.67 -14.87 -14.95
N SER A 346 -30.83 -14.28 -14.64
CA SER A 346 -32.04 -15.00 -14.26
C SER A 346 -32.65 -15.86 -15.38
N ARG A 347 -32.27 -15.66 -16.65
CA ARG A 347 -32.80 -16.41 -17.80
C ARG A 347 -32.04 -17.72 -18.09
N GLY A 348 -30.89 -17.94 -17.44
CA GLY A 348 -30.11 -19.17 -17.58
C GLY A 348 -30.69 -20.31 -16.74
N ARG A 349 -30.87 -21.51 -17.35
CA ARG A 349 -31.34 -22.74 -16.65
C ARG A 349 -30.48 -23.20 -15.47
N TRP A 350 -29.30 -22.61 -15.29
CA TRP A 350 -28.29 -23.06 -14.33
C TRP A 350 -28.38 -22.41 -12.94
N GLY A 351 -29.34 -21.51 -12.72
CA GLY A 351 -29.73 -20.99 -11.39
C GLY A 351 -28.57 -20.54 -10.49
N TYR A 352 -28.82 -20.52 -9.17
CA TYR A 352 -27.83 -20.25 -8.11
C TYR A 352 -26.74 -21.34 -7.98
N HIS A 353 -26.62 -22.29 -8.93
CA HIS A 353 -25.90 -23.54 -8.72
C HIS A 353 -24.56 -23.68 -9.41
N LYS A 354 -24.18 -22.83 -10.38
CA LYS A 354 -22.81 -22.86 -10.96
C LYS A 354 -22.37 -21.50 -11.48
N LEU A 355 -21.41 -20.87 -10.79
CA LEU A 355 -20.42 -20.04 -11.49
C LEU A 355 -19.50 -20.96 -12.27
N GLY A 356 -19.12 -20.53 -13.47
CA GLY A 356 -18.38 -21.33 -14.44
C GLY A 356 -17.18 -22.11 -13.89
N ASP A 357 -17.13 -23.38 -14.28
CA ASP A 357 -15.94 -24.22 -14.47
C ASP A 357 -14.89 -24.29 -13.36
N VAL A 358 -15.31 -24.30 -12.08
CA VAL A 358 -14.43 -24.74 -10.99
C VAL A 358 -14.68 -26.21 -10.70
N LYS A 359 -13.92 -27.07 -11.39
CA LYS A 359 -13.73 -28.46 -10.95
C LYS A 359 -13.10 -28.44 -9.55
N LYS A 360 -13.90 -28.74 -8.51
CA LYS A 360 -13.58 -29.51 -7.28
C LYS A 360 -14.40 -29.03 -6.06
N THR A 361 -15.22 -29.94 -5.53
CA THR A 361 -15.50 -30.19 -4.09
C THR A 361 -15.32 -29.02 -3.10
N HIS A 362 -16.12 -27.97 -3.24
CA HIS A 362 -16.44 -27.09 -2.13
C HIS A 362 -17.96 -27.14 -1.95
N GLN A 363 -18.41 -27.29 -0.69
CA GLN A 363 -19.84 -27.32 -0.31
C GLN A 363 -20.59 -26.28 -1.13
N THR A 364 -21.56 -26.71 -1.94
CA THR A 364 -22.48 -25.82 -2.64
C THR A 364 -23.11 -24.90 -1.62
N VAL A 365 -22.79 -23.60 -1.69
CA VAL A 365 -23.39 -22.60 -0.81
C VAL A 365 -24.89 -22.62 -1.09
N ASP A 366 -25.67 -22.98 -0.08
CA ASP A 366 -27.13 -22.91 -0.12
C ASP A 366 -27.61 -21.48 0.19
N PHE A 367 -28.67 -21.10 -0.51
CA PHE A 367 -29.31 -19.78 -0.48
C PHE A 367 -30.78 -19.85 -0.05
N ASP A 368 -31.33 -21.03 0.27
CA ASP A 368 -32.72 -21.16 0.72
C ASP A 368 -33.01 -20.34 1.98
N ASP A 369 -31.99 -20.06 2.80
CA ASP A 369 -32.07 -19.18 3.97
C ASP A 369 -32.31 -17.70 3.62
N LEU A 370 -32.03 -17.27 2.38
CA LEU A 370 -32.27 -15.91 1.90
C LEU A 370 -33.62 -15.76 1.17
N LYS A 371 -34.35 -16.85 0.97
CA LYS A 371 -35.58 -16.86 0.19
C LYS A 371 -36.71 -16.16 0.92
N ILE A 372 -37.40 -15.24 0.23
CA ILE A 372 -38.53 -14.49 0.77
C ILE A 372 -39.78 -14.61 -0.11
N SER A 373 -40.94 -14.29 0.47
CA SER A 373 -42.21 -14.20 -0.26
C SER A 373 -42.22 -12.98 -1.19
N ARG A 374 -42.98 -13.05 -2.29
CA ARG A 374 -43.23 -11.89 -3.18
C ARG A 374 -43.96 -10.74 -2.47
N GLU A 375 -44.73 -11.07 -1.44
CA GLU A 375 -45.48 -10.12 -0.61
C GLU A 375 -44.65 -9.57 0.56
N HIS A 376 -43.31 -9.77 0.54
CA HIS A 376 -42.45 -9.28 1.60
C HIS A 376 -42.65 -7.75 1.80
N PRO A 377 -42.90 -7.25 3.03
CA PRO A 377 -43.26 -5.86 3.27
C PRO A 377 -42.25 -4.85 2.71
N GLY A 378 -40.96 -5.19 2.71
CA GLY A 378 -39.92 -4.34 2.14
C GLY A 378 -39.97 -4.21 0.61
N ILE A 379 -40.43 -5.25 -0.10
CA ILE A 379 -40.64 -5.20 -1.55
C ILE A 379 -41.94 -4.45 -1.86
N ALA A 380 -43.03 -4.78 -1.16
CA ALA A 380 -44.33 -4.13 -1.36
C ALA A 380 -44.29 -2.62 -1.09
N ALA A 381 -43.49 -2.19 -0.10
CA ALA A 381 -43.27 -0.77 0.21
C ALA A 381 -42.23 -0.08 -0.71
N GLY A 382 -41.67 -0.78 -1.70
CA GLY A 382 -40.66 -0.24 -2.62
C GLY A 382 -39.31 0.09 -1.96
N ARG A 383 -39.05 -0.41 -0.75
CA ARG A 383 -37.80 -0.18 0.00
C ARG A 383 -36.67 -1.09 -0.47
N ILE A 384 -37.02 -2.28 -0.95
CA ILE A 384 -36.10 -3.29 -1.49
C ILE A 384 -36.36 -3.42 -2.98
N GLU A 385 -35.36 -3.09 -3.79
CA GLU A 385 -35.42 -3.20 -5.24
C GLU A 385 -34.99 -4.60 -5.69
N ILE A 386 -35.72 -5.17 -6.65
CA ILE A 386 -35.32 -6.41 -7.33
C ILE A 386 -34.43 -6.00 -8.52
N LYS A 387 -33.12 -6.19 -8.37
CA LYS A 387 -32.14 -5.59 -9.31
C LYS A 387 -32.11 -6.24 -10.69
N ASN A 388 -32.40 -7.54 -10.79
CA ASN A 388 -32.25 -8.31 -12.02
C ASN A 388 -33.60 -8.62 -12.72
N ASP A 389 -34.63 -7.82 -12.48
CA ASP A 389 -35.91 -7.94 -13.19
C ASP A 389 -35.85 -7.16 -14.51
N PHE A 390 -35.24 -7.78 -15.52
CA PHE A 390 -35.17 -7.22 -16.88
C PHE A 390 -36.49 -7.45 -17.60
N ILE A 391 -37.28 -6.39 -17.74
CA ILE A 391 -38.50 -6.33 -18.58
C ILE A 391 -38.14 -6.71 -20.03
#